data_AF-A0A9D9PRL8-F1
#
_entry.id   AF-A0A9D9PRL8-F1
#
_cell.length_a   1.000
_cell.length_b   1.000
_cell.length_c   1.000
_cell.angle_alpha   90.00
_cell.angle_beta   90.00
_cell.angle_gamma   90.00
#
_symmetry.space_group_name_H-M   'P 1'
#
loop_
_entity.id
_entity.type
_entity.pdbx_description
1 polymer ?
#
loop_
_entity_poly.entity_id
_entity_poly.type
_entity_poly.pdbx_seq_one_letter_code
_entity_poly.pdbx_strand_id
1 'polypeptide(L)'
;FAAFCDEYMVTSMQVRATFLSAADLICLATISGKTLLFSSKNQLKGLTTSIGLFTVAVLSICIGFGMYTYALIGFVTAIACMACLPTLESYLKGISPQFEIHLELKSRNMLLDFITAIREFGLHLDDIEFNPAYANTGLGVYTVKLTAIGQNLHKTTHDKILEALAALDCVAFVEEIK
;
A
#
# COMPACT_ATOMS: atom_id res chain seq x y z
N PHE A 1 -31.48 -9.45 -1.39
CA PHE A 1 -32.45 -10.54 -1.64
C PHE A 1 -32.66 -11.37 -0.38
N ALA A 2 -31.58 -11.89 0.25
CA ALA A 2 -31.64 -12.61 1.52
C ALA A 2 -32.47 -11.90 2.61
N ALA A 3 -32.19 -10.62 2.88
CA ALA A 3 -32.93 -9.82 3.86
C ALA A 3 -34.41 -9.60 3.51
N PHE A 4 -34.73 -9.40 2.22
CA PHE A 4 -36.12 -9.28 1.77
C PHE A 4 -36.90 -10.61 1.95
N CYS A 5 -36.26 -11.74 1.64
CA CYS A 5 -36.85 -13.06 1.88
C CYS A 5 -37.04 -13.34 3.37
N ASP A 6 -36.09 -12.94 4.21
CA ASP A 6 -36.23 -13.07 5.66
C ASP A 6 -37.40 -12.22 6.18
N GLU A 7 -37.53 -10.96 5.73
CA GLU A 7 -38.65 -10.10 6.11
C GLU A 7 -40.00 -10.69 5.67
N TYR A 8 -40.06 -11.27 4.47
CA TYR A 8 -41.24 -11.99 4.00
C TYR A 8 -41.57 -13.23 4.84
N MET A 9 -40.57 -14.02 5.24
CA MET A 9 -40.74 -15.22 6.09
C MET A 9 -41.17 -14.87 7.52
N VAL A 10 -40.60 -13.81 8.09
CA VAL A 10 -40.99 -13.31 9.42
C VAL A 10 -42.44 -12.83 9.40
N THR A 11 -42.83 -12.10 8.36
CA THR A 11 -44.17 -11.49 8.27
C THR A 11 -45.25 -12.51 7.87
N SER A 12 -44.96 -13.42 6.93
CA SER A 12 -45.95 -14.33 6.35
C SER A 12 -46.00 -15.70 7.04
N MET A 13 -44.88 -16.19 7.58
CA MET A 13 -44.76 -17.52 8.18
C MET A 13 -44.51 -17.49 9.70
N GLN A 14 -44.51 -16.30 10.34
CA GLN A 14 -44.20 -16.10 11.77
C GLN A 14 -42.88 -16.73 12.23
N VAL A 15 -41.92 -16.91 11.32
CA VAL A 15 -40.59 -17.42 11.67
C VAL A 15 -39.85 -16.32 12.43
N ARG A 16 -39.34 -16.62 13.64
CA ARG A 16 -38.74 -15.62 14.54
C ARG A 16 -37.28 -15.25 14.22
N ALA A 17 -36.69 -15.81 13.17
CA ALA A 17 -35.25 -15.68 12.90
C ALA A 17 -34.95 -15.43 11.42
N THR A 18 -33.95 -14.59 11.17
CA THR A 18 -33.45 -14.15 9.86
C THR A 18 -32.25 -15.00 9.45
N PHE A 19 -32.51 -16.24 9.01
CA PHE A 19 -31.45 -17.21 8.73
C PHE A 19 -30.71 -16.92 7.42
N LEU A 20 -31.41 -16.41 6.39
CA LEU A 20 -30.78 -16.16 5.09
C LEU A 20 -29.78 -15.01 5.16
N SER A 21 -30.11 -13.93 5.85
CA SER A 21 -29.23 -12.76 6.03
C SER A 21 -28.01 -13.11 6.87
N ALA A 22 -28.18 -13.95 7.90
CA ALA A 22 -27.06 -14.44 8.70
C ALA A 22 -26.12 -15.32 7.86
N ALA A 23 -26.67 -16.21 7.03
CA ALA A 23 -25.87 -17.05 6.12
C ALA A 23 -25.11 -16.21 5.07
N ASP A 24 -25.75 -15.18 4.52
CA ASP A 24 -25.14 -14.26 3.56
C ASP A 24 -23.94 -13.51 4.18
N LEU A 25 -24.11 -12.99 5.40
CA LEU A 25 -23.01 -12.35 6.15
C LEU A 25 -21.83 -13.29 6.39
N ILE A 26 -22.09 -14.53 6.82
CA ILE A 26 -21.04 -15.52 7.08
C ILE A 26 -20.31 -15.88 5.79
N CYS A 27 -21.04 -16.04 4.68
CA CYS A 27 -20.47 -16.33 3.37
C CYS A 27 -19.53 -15.20 2.91
N LEU A 28 -20.01 -13.96 2.92
CA LEU A 28 -19.25 -12.79 2.51
C LEU A 28 -18.07 -12.50 3.44
N ALA A 29 -18.21 -12.71 4.76
CA ALA A 29 -17.10 -12.59 5.71
C ALA A 29 -15.99 -13.62 5.41
N THR A 30 -16.37 -14.86 5.09
CA THR A 30 -15.42 -15.91 4.74
C THR A 30 -14.69 -15.61 3.43
N ILE A 31 -15.40 -15.10 2.42
CA ILE A 31 -14.81 -14.71 1.13
C ILE A 31 -13.89 -13.51 1.33
N SER A 32 -14.34 -12.50 2.07
CA SER A 32 -13.55 -11.31 2.40
C SER A 32 -12.21 -11.68 3.04
N GLY A 33 -12.19 -12.58 4.03
CA GLY A 33 -10.94 -13.05 4.64
C GLY A 33 -9.98 -13.72 3.66
N LYS A 34 -10.51 -14.41 2.63
CA LYS A 34 -9.69 -15.04 1.57
C LYS A 34 -9.15 -14.06 0.54
N THR A 35 -9.70 -12.85 0.46
CA THR A 35 -9.17 -11.78 -0.41
C THR A 35 -7.98 -11.02 0.20
N LEU A 36 -7.73 -11.22 1.50
CA LEU A 36 -6.50 -10.76 2.17
C LEU A 36 -5.35 -11.66 1.76
N LEU A 37 -4.46 -11.14 0.93
CA LEU A 37 -3.26 -11.84 0.49
C LEU A 37 -2.09 -11.40 1.38
N PHE A 38 -1.48 -12.38 2.05
CA PHE A 38 -0.21 -12.17 2.73
C PHE A 38 0.93 -12.33 1.73
N SER A 39 1.70 -11.26 1.52
CA SER A 39 2.94 -11.34 0.75
C SER A 39 4.08 -11.92 1.61
N SER A 40 5.04 -12.61 0.98
CA SER A 40 6.25 -13.13 1.63
C SER A 40 7.10 -12.06 2.34
N LYS A 41 6.90 -10.77 2.01
CA LYS A 41 7.56 -9.63 2.67
C LYS A 41 6.73 -9.05 3.84
N ASN A 42 5.81 -9.83 4.40
CA ASN A 42 4.90 -9.40 5.49
C ASN A 42 4.03 -8.17 5.14
N GLN A 43 3.76 -7.94 3.86
CA GLN A 43 2.88 -6.88 3.37
C GLN A 43 1.46 -7.43 3.18
N LEU A 44 0.49 -6.74 3.79
CA LEU A 44 -0.93 -7.01 3.60
C LEU A 44 -1.37 -6.44 2.25
N LYS A 45 -1.68 -7.31 1.28
CA LYS A 45 -2.29 -6.92 0.00
C LYS A 45 -3.78 -7.26 0.01
N GLY A 46 -4.60 -6.43 -0.63
CA GLY A 46 -6.04 -6.67 -0.76
C GLY A 46 -6.89 -6.27 0.46
N LEU A 47 -6.34 -5.50 1.41
CA LEU A 47 -7.08 -5.03 2.59
C LEU A 47 -8.32 -4.22 2.22
N THR A 48 -8.19 -3.26 1.30
CA THR A 48 -9.31 -2.42 0.84
C THR A 48 -10.39 -3.25 0.13
N THR A 49 -10.00 -4.29 -0.60
CA THR A 49 -10.93 -5.20 -1.29
C THR A 49 -11.71 -6.06 -0.30
N SER A 50 -11.02 -6.61 0.70
CA SER A 50 -11.65 -7.39 1.78
C SER A 50 -12.67 -6.57 2.56
N ILE A 51 -12.29 -5.38 3.02
CA ILE A 51 -13.19 -4.48 3.75
C ILE A 51 -14.37 -4.07 2.84
N GLY A 52 -14.10 -3.77 1.57
CA GLY A 52 -15.13 -3.42 0.58
C GLY A 52 -16.21 -4.50 0.42
N LEU A 53 -15.81 -5.78 0.29
CA LEU A 53 -16.75 -6.90 0.22
C LEU A 53 -17.62 -7.02 1.47
N PHE A 54 -17.03 -6.84 2.65
CA PHE A 54 -17.77 -6.86 3.91
C PHE A 54 -18.74 -5.68 4.02
N THR A 55 -18.31 -4.47 3.66
CA THR A 55 -19.16 -3.28 3.65
C THR A 55 -20.35 -3.44 2.69
N VAL A 56 -20.14 -4.00 1.49
CA VAL A 56 -21.22 -4.26 0.53
C VAL A 56 -22.23 -5.28 1.07
N ALA A 57 -21.78 -6.30 1.82
CA ALA A 57 -22.67 -7.27 2.48
C ALA A 57 -23.59 -6.61 3.51
N VAL A 58 -23.05 -5.73 4.34
CA VAL A 58 -23.84 -5.01 5.35
C VAL A 58 -24.82 -4.04 4.66
N LEU A 59 -24.36 -3.32 3.64
CA LEU A 59 -25.22 -2.39 2.88
C LEU A 59 -26.38 -3.10 2.19
N SER A 60 -26.14 -4.25 1.57
CA SER A 60 -27.20 -5.01 0.88
C SER A 60 -28.28 -5.52 1.85
N ILE A 61 -27.90 -5.86 3.09
CA ILE A 61 -28.84 -6.24 4.16
C ILE A 61 -29.65 -5.03 4.64
N CYS A 62 -29.00 -3.89 4.90
CA CYS A 62 -29.71 -2.67 5.28
C CYS A 62 -30.75 -2.25 4.22
N ILE A 63 -30.39 -2.34 2.94
CA ILE A 63 -31.33 -2.07 1.83
C ILE A 63 -32.47 -3.10 1.82
N GLY A 64 -32.16 -4.37 2.08
CA GLY A 64 -33.14 -5.45 2.06
C GLY A 64 -34.17 -5.41 3.19
N PHE A 65 -33.84 -4.82 4.34
CA PHE A 65 -34.77 -4.55 5.46
C PHE A 65 -35.40 -3.14 5.39
N GLY A 66 -35.22 -2.39 4.29
CA GLY A 66 -35.80 -1.06 4.13
C GLY A 66 -35.12 0.06 4.94
N MET A 67 -33.94 -0.18 5.53
CA MET A 67 -33.16 0.80 6.30
C MET A 67 -32.36 1.75 5.40
N TYR A 68 -33.06 2.46 4.50
CA TYR A 68 -32.43 3.26 3.44
C TYR A 68 -31.57 4.41 3.96
N THR A 69 -31.96 5.06 5.06
CA THR A 69 -31.17 6.16 5.66
C THR A 69 -29.78 5.69 6.10
N TYR A 70 -29.71 4.53 6.77
CA TYR A 70 -28.44 3.95 7.23
C TYR A 70 -27.61 3.41 6.07
N ALA A 71 -28.26 2.80 5.06
CA ALA A 71 -27.58 2.38 3.85
C ALA A 71 -26.94 3.55 3.11
N LEU A 72 -27.63 4.70 3.01
CA LEU A 72 -27.10 5.91 2.38
C LEU A 72 -25.89 6.47 3.15
N ILE A 73 -25.99 6.57 4.49
CA ILE A 73 -24.88 7.04 5.33
C ILE A 73 -23.66 6.13 5.17
N GLY A 74 -23.86 4.81 5.22
CA GLY A 74 -22.79 3.83 5.04
C GLY A 74 -22.13 3.91 3.66
N PHE A 75 -22.93 4.09 2.61
CA PHE A 75 -22.44 4.24 1.24
C PHE A 75 -21.61 5.50 1.06
N VAL A 76 -22.08 6.66 1.55
CA VAL A 76 -21.33 7.92 1.52
C VAL A 76 -20.03 7.79 2.30
N THR A 77 -20.06 7.17 3.49
CA THR A 77 -18.87 6.94 4.30
C THR A 77 -17.86 6.05 3.58
N ALA A 78 -18.30 5.01 2.88
CA ALA A 78 -17.43 4.13 2.11
C ALA A 78 -16.73 4.87 0.95
N ILE A 79 -17.45 5.73 0.22
CA ILE A 79 -16.87 6.58 -0.83
C ILE A 79 -15.87 7.57 -0.22
N ALA A 80 -16.21 8.20 0.90
CA ALA A 80 -15.33 9.14 1.59
C ALA A 80 -14.03 8.46 2.04
N CYS A 81 -14.11 7.23 2.57
CA CYS A 81 -12.92 6.43 2.89
C CYS A 81 -12.07 6.15 1.66
N MET A 82 -12.66 5.73 0.54
CA MET A 82 -11.95 5.49 -0.73
C MET A 82 -11.31 6.76 -1.31
N ALA A 83 -11.90 7.93 -1.10
CA ALA A 83 -11.34 9.21 -1.53
C ALA A 83 -10.24 9.73 -0.58
N CYS A 84 -10.36 9.44 0.72
CA CYS A 84 -9.40 9.88 1.74
C CYS A 84 -8.15 8.98 1.75
N LEU A 85 -8.29 7.67 1.50
CA LEU A 85 -7.19 6.70 1.56
C LEU A 85 -5.99 7.06 0.67
N PRO A 86 -6.16 7.45 -0.61
CA PRO A 86 -5.04 7.85 -1.47
C PRO A 86 -4.32 9.08 -0.94
N THR A 87 -5.07 10.04 -0.41
CA THR A 87 -4.52 11.26 0.18
C THR A 87 -3.72 10.93 1.45
N LEU A 88 -4.25 10.02 2.27
CA LEU A 88 -3.58 9.52 3.46
C LEU A 88 -2.33 8.71 3.09
N GLU A 89 -2.38 7.90 2.03
CA GLU A 89 -1.23 7.17 1.51
C GLU A 89 -0.14 8.12 1.01
N SER A 90 -0.48 9.16 0.26
CA SER A 90 0.47 10.20 -0.15
C SER A 90 1.06 10.96 1.04
N TYR A 91 0.25 11.24 2.06
CA TYR A 91 0.70 11.89 3.28
C TYR A 91 1.66 11.00 4.09
N LEU A 92 1.34 9.71 4.24
CA LEU A 92 2.21 8.71 4.87
C LEU A 92 3.50 8.50 4.08
N LYS A 93 3.42 8.46 2.74
CA LYS A 93 4.61 8.39 1.87
C LYS A 93 5.50 9.63 2.02
N GLY A 94 4.93 10.83 2.19
CA GLY A 94 5.69 12.05 2.47
C GLY A 94 6.38 12.09 3.85
N ILE A 95 6.02 11.18 4.75
CA ILE A 95 6.65 11.02 6.08
C ILE A 95 7.66 9.86 6.08
N SER A 96 7.70 9.05 5.01
CA SER A 96 8.65 7.95 4.87
C SER A 96 10.08 8.49 4.72
N PRO A 97 11.00 8.20 5.67
CA PRO A 97 12.41 8.54 5.53
C PRO A 97 13.14 7.56 4.58
N GLN A 98 12.44 6.55 4.08
CA GLN A 98 12.93 5.52 3.17
C GLN A 98 12.59 5.90 1.74
N PHE A 99 13.62 6.01 0.91
CA PHE A 99 13.49 6.20 -0.54
C PHE A 99 14.37 5.17 -1.26
N GLU A 100 13.88 4.70 -2.41
CA GLU A 100 14.54 3.71 -3.24
C GLU A 100 15.11 4.42 -4.47
N ILE A 101 16.42 4.30 -4.67
CA ILE A 101 17.11 4.90 -5.81
C ILE A 101 17.54 3.83 -6.81
N HIS A 102 17.34 4.13 -8.08
CA HIS A 102 18.02 3.48 -9.17
C HIS A 102 19.39 4.11 -9.32
N LEU A 103 20.43 3.32 -9.10
CA LEU A 103 21.82 3.74 -9.17
C LEU A 103 22.50 3.05 -10.35
N GLU A 104 23.02 3.84 -11.27
CA GLU A 104 23.94 3.38 -12.29
C GLU A 104 25.35 3.88 -11.96
N LEU A 105 26.26 2.95 -11.73
CA LEU A 105 27.68 3.23 -11.52
C LEU A 105 28.45 3.04 -12.83
N LYS A 106 29.40 3.94 -13.09
CA LYS A 106 30.32 3.88 -14.25
C LYS A 106 31.14 2.58 -14.30
N SER A 107 31.37 1.95 -13.14
CA SER A 107 31.98 0.63 -13.03
C SER A 107 31.55 -0.04 -11.72
N ARG A 108 31.45 -1.37 -11.74
CA ARG A 108 31.11 -2.21 -10.58
C ARG A 108 32.07 -2.04 -9.40
N ASN A 109 33.32 -1.69 -9.67
CA ASN A 109 34.36 -1.56 -8.65
C ASN A 109 34.19 -0.29 -7.79
N MET A 110 33.40 0.69 -8.24
CA MET A 110 33.16 1.95 -7.54
C MET A 110 31.97 1.91 -6.57
N LEU A 111 31.36 0.73 -6.38
CA LEU A 111 30.29 0.54 -5.40
C LEU A 111 30.77 0.83 -3.98
N LEU A 112 32.02 0.46 -3.66
CA LEU A 112 32.59 0.69 -2.33
C LEU A 112 32.74 2.18 -2.04
N ASP A 113 33.23 2.96 -3.02
CA ASP A 113 33.41 4.40 -2.92
C ASP A 113 32.05 5.11 -2.72
N PHE A 114 31.02 4.64 -3.42
CA PHE A 114 29.65 5.09 -3.26
C PHE A 114 29.08 4.79 -1.85
N ILE A 115 29.27 3.58 -1.34
CA ILE A 115 28.83 3.20 0.02
C ILE A 115 29.52 4.05 1.09
N THR A 116 30.81 4.34 0.92
CA THR A 116 31.54 5.23 1.83
C THR A 116 31.02 6.66 1.78
N ALA A 117 30.74 7.20 0.58
CA ALA A 117 30.18 8.54 0.42
C ALA A 117 28.80 8.66 1.09
N ILE A 118 27.90 7.69 0.88
CA ILE A 118 26.58 7.63 1.54
C ILE A 118 26.73 7.68 3.07
N ARG A 119 27.67 6.90 3.62
CA ARG A 119 27.90 6.84 5.06
C ARG A 119 28.44 8.18 5.59
N GLU A 120 29.27 8.89 4.83
CA GLU A 120 29.73 10.25 5.18
C GLU A 120 28.59 11.29 5.13
N PHE A 121 27.64 11.14 4.21
CA PHE A 121 26.44 11.98 4.13
C PHE A 121 25.40 11.71 5.24
N GLY A 122 25.64 10.74 6.13
CA GLY A 122 24.73 10.41 7.23
C GLY A 122 23.48 9.63 6.80
N LEU A 123 23.51 9.03 5.61
CA LEU A 123 22.44 8.16 5.12
C LEU A 123 22.69 6.71 5.58
N HIS A 124 21.64 6.03 6.00
CA HIS A 124 21.68 4.59 6.25
C HIS A 124 21.38 3.83 4.97
N LEU A 125 22.11 2.75 4.77
CA LEU A 125 21.90 1.85 3.67
C LEU A 125 21.16 0.62 4.19
N ASP A 126 19.90 0.46 3.78
CA ASP A 126 19.03 -0.61 4.28
C ASP A 126 19.13 -1.87 3.42
N ASP A 127 19.25 -1.70 2.10
CA ASP A 127 19.25 -2.80 1.14
C ASP A 127 19.97 -2.39 -0.16
N ILE A 128 20.70 -3.32 -0.78
CA ILE A 128 21.28 -3.17 -2.12
C ILE A 128 20.90 -4.40 -2.93
N GLU A 129 20.15 -4.20 -4.00
CA GLU A 129 19.78 -5.23 -4.96
C GLU A 129 20.50 -4.98 -6.29
N PHE A 130 21.31 -5.94 -6.74
CA PHE A 130 21.99 -5.84 -8.03
C PHE A 130 21.09 -6.34 -9.16
N ASN A 131 20.99 -5.59 -10.25
CA ASN A 131 20.22 -6.02 -11.41
C ASN A 131 21.09 -6.88 -12.37
N PRO A 132 20.86 -8.21 -12.47
CA PRO A 132 21.67 -9.10 -13.30
C PRO A 132 21.55 -8.83 -14.81
N ALA A 133 20.50 -8.13 -15.25
CA ALA A 133 20.30 -7.80 -16.67
C ALA A 133 21.46 -6.98 -17.27
N TYR A 134 22.14 -6.18 -16.45
CA TYR A 134 23.23 -5.30 -16.88
C TYR A 134 24.62 -5.87 -16.64
N ALA A 135 24.72 -7.11 -16.14
CA ALA A 135 26.00 -7.74 -15.77
C ALA A 135 27.04 -7.79 -16.90
N ASN A 136 26.60 -7.81 -18.17
CA ASN A 136 27.47 -7.90 -19.35
C ASN A 136 27.72 -6.55 -20.03
N THR A 137 27.19 -5.45 -19.49
CA THR A 137 27.28 -4.11 -20.11
C THR A 137 28.47 -3.28 -19.62
N GLY A 138 29.20 -3.77 -18.61
CA GLY A 138 30.28 -3.03 -17.94
C GLY A 138 29.79 -2.02 -16.89
N LEU A 139 28.48 -1.76 -16.84
CA LEU A 139 27.83 -0.90 -15.85
C LEU A 139 27.47 -1.68 -14.58
N GLY A 140 27.56 -0.99 -13.44
CA GLY A 140 27.06 -1.49 -12.17
C GLY A 140 25.68 -0.90 -11.90
N VAL A 141 24.61 -1.62 -12.27
CA VAL A 141 23.24 -1.17 -12.03
C VAL A 141 22.70 -1.80 -10.75
N TYR A 142 22.31 -0.95 -9.81
CA TYR A 142 21.85 -1.31 -8.48
C TYR A 142 20.54 -0.60 -8.14
N THR A 143 19.69 -1.27 -7.39
CA THR A 143 18.56 -0.68 -6.69
C THR A 143 18.98 -0.58 -5.23
N VAL A 144 19.04 0.64 -4.68
CA VAL A 144 19.52 0.89 -3.32
C VAL A 144 18.40 1.51 -2.49
N LYS A 145 18.10 0.92 -1.34
CA LYS A 145 17.19 1.50 -0.35
C LYS A 145 17.98 2.27 0.69
N LEU A 146 17.66 3.54 0.83
CA LEU A 146 18.33 4.45 1.74
C LEU A 146 17.32 5.00 2.76
N THR A 147 17.71 5.03 4.03
CA THR A 147 17.01 5.76 5.08
C THR A 147 17.81 7.00 5.46
N ALA A 148 17.20 8.18 5.38
CA ALA A 148 17.84 9.41 5.84
C ALA A 148 17.86 9.46 7.39
N ILE A 149 19.03 9.24 8.01
CA ILE A 149 19.23 9.38 9.46
C ILE A 149 19.69 10.80 9.76
N GLY A 150 18.74 11.74 9.86
CA GLY A 150 19.07 13.09 10.28
C GLY A 150 17.84 13.94 10.58
N GLN A 151 17.74 14.45 11.82
CA GLN A 151 16.66 15.34 12.28
C GLN A 151 16.52 16.64 11.45
N ASN A 152 17.53 16.99 10.64
CA ASN A 152 17.51 18.15 9.74
C ASN A 152 17.26 17.81 8.25
N LEU A 153 17.25 16.53 7.87
CA LEU A 153 17.05 16.11 6.47
C LEU A 153 15.58 16.01 6.07
N HIS A 154 14.67 15.95 7.04
CA HIS A 154 13.22 15.89 6.82
C HIS A 154 12.63 17.19 6.20
N LYS A 155 13.43 18.26 6.11
CA LYS A 155 13.08 19.54 5.46
C LYS A 155 13.81 19.79 4.13
N THR A 156 14.78 18.96 3.78
CA THR A 156 15.49 19.03 2.49
C THR A 156 14.82 18.09 1.51
N THR A 157 14.28 18.66 0.43
CA THR A 157 13.66 17.96 -0.68
C THR A 157 14.55 16.81 -1.17
N HIS A 158 13.96 15.64 -1.44
CA HIS A 158 14.61 14.46 -2.03
C HIS A 158 15.51 14.86 -3.21
N ASP A 159 15.07 15.83 -4.00
CA ASP A 159 15.81 16.47 -5.10
C ASP A 159 17.23 16.93 -4.74
N LYS A 160 17.44 17.53 -3.56
CA LYS A 160 18.77 18.02 -3.12
C LYS A 160 19.72 16.90 -2.74
N ILE A 161 19.17 15.82 -2.17
CA ILE A 161 19.94 14.62 -1.84
C ILE A 161 20.30 13.89 -3.13
N LEU A 162 19.37 13.83 -4.08
CA LEU A 162 19.57 13.26 -5.41
C LEU A 162 20.65 14.02 -6.20
N GLU A 163 20.62 15.35 -6.16
CA GLU A 163 21.63 16.22 -6.81
C GLU A 163 23.02 16.03 -6.19
N ALA A 164 23.11 15.89 -4.86
CA ALA A 164 24.36 15.61 -4.16
C ALA A 164 24.91 14.21 -4.49
N LEU A 165 24.03 13.20 -4.63
CA LEU A 165 24.42 11.84 -5.04
C LEU A 165 24.83 11.80 -6.52
N ALA A 166 24.15 12.53 -7.39
CA ALA A 166 24.48 12.64 -8.81
C ALA A 166 25.81 13.37 -9.06
N ALA A 167 26.23 14.25 -8.14
CA ALA A 167 27.51 14.94 -8.20
C ALA A 167 28.73 14.07 -7.85
N LEU A 168 28.54 12.83 -7.40
CA LEU A 168 29.64 11.91 -7.11
C LEU A 168 30.27 11.38 -8.40
N ASP A 169 31.60 11.46 -8.51
CA ASP A 169 32.35 11.03 -9.70
C ASP A 169 32.14 9.54 -10.07
N CYS A 170 31.80 8.71 -9.08
CA CYS A 170 31.51 7.29 -9.25
C CYS A 170 30.13 7.00 -9.87
N VAL A 171 29.21 7.97 -9.84
CA VAL A 171 27.84 7.85 -10.31
C VAL A 171 27.76 8.23 -11.79
N ALA A 172 27.11 7.37 -12.60
CA ALA A 172 26.76 7.66 -13.99
C ALA A 172 25.37 8.28 -14.07
N PHE A 173 24.42 7.72 -13.31
CA PHE A 173 23.03 8.17 -13.26
C PHE A 173 22.39 7.74 -11.93
N VAL A 174 21.56 8.60 -11.35
CA VAL A 174 20.77 8.33 -10.14
C VAL A 174 19.36 8.88 -10.34
N GLU A 175 18.36 8.04 -10.11
CA GLU A 175 16.95 8.42 -10.18
C GLU A 175 16.16 7.79 -9.02
N GLU A 176 15.19 8.51 -8.47
CA GLU A 176 14.30 7.98 -7.44
C GLU A 176 13.17 7.15 -8.06
N ILE A 177 12.96 5.93 -7.56
CA ILE A 177 11.86 5.06 -7.98
C ILE A 177 10.62 5.43 -7.13
N LYS A 178 9.59 5.98 -7.78
CA LYS A 178 8.32 6.41 -7.15
C LYS A 178 7.27 5.30 -7.02
#